data_AF-A0AAJ1CDA1-F1
#
_entry.id   AF-A0AAJ1CDA1-F1
#
_cell.length_a   1.000
_cell.length_b   1.000
_cell.length_c   1.000
_cell.angle_alpha   90.00
_cell.angle_beta   90.00
_cell.angle_gamma   90.00
#
_symmetry.space_group_name_H-M   'P 1'
#
loop_
_entity.id
_entity.type
_entity.pdbx_description
1 polymer ?
#
loop_
_entity_poly.entity_id
_entity_poly.type
_entity_poly.pdbx_seq_one_letter_code
_entity_poly.pdbx_strand_id
1 'polypeptide(L)'
;MAYLNGSSDLKVSECLNGLSIKLLRAFAKVDIGVGKYNEKNNTWSNSGPGKIPFELVSVETRSIRKDAQRFFNIDKETFDPSIPAVKKASIKETLVNYGTCQYPSSAIISGTYIKNTIYFVENELSGTRYDDDHLKRPRLIIGGKYDGGPTTYYRIDFSGLDGGSKDSFTSDILRNHLYRFTINSVSGPGQETANEADATIPEKLDFTTAIEPWETGVEDTPNQQIGYYMNYEGLNGDITYTKQTGPIPVKTRTWKGRQPSNIFDYNTFYGEADNFWAHLSSADPGNWNGDLYATANGEANPSQYNFAALKTEGAYPTLMIAANNLVNVKGDNTFPWKEGQALTAFDMCRAYNGGGFSDWRLPRLSELALMYANRAALEDLSGFEPFGENAVYWSGSEYGEGRILKSSEAWTFTFTTTDTAEVFNKDVKSARHFIRCVRQP
;
A
#
# COMPACT_ATOMS: atom_id res chain seq x y z
N MET A 1 24.22 10.59 13.13
CA MET A 1 23.37 9.66 12.34
C MET A 1 22.77 8.68 13.32
N ALA A 2 21.44 8.53 13.30
CA ALA A 2 20.73 7.54 14.11
C ALA A 2 20.17 6.49 13.14
N TYR A 3 20.51 5.22 13.36
CA TYR A 3 20.12 4.10 12.50
C TYR A 3 18.97 3.32 13.15
N LEU A 4 17.94 3.01 12.37
CA LEU A 4 16.77 2.26 12.80
C LEU A 4 16.98 0.76 12.57
N ASN A 5 17.54 0.06 13.55
CA ASN A 5 17.83 -1.37 13.46
C ASN A 5 16.65 -2.21 13.93
N GLY A 6 15.54 -2.26 13.17
CA GLY A 6 14.45 -3.24 13.32
C GLY A 6 13.83 -3.40 14.72
N SER A 7 14.18 -2.50 15.63
CA SER A 7 13.84 -2.42 17.04
C SER A 7 13.50 -0.96 17.30
N SER A 8 12.63 -0.70 18.26
CA SER A 8 12.12 0.63 18.60
C SER A 8 13.17 1.63 19.08
N ASP A 9 14.45 1.24 19.11
CA ASP A 9 15.51 1.91 19.81
C ASP A 9 16.50 2.53 18.82
N LEU A 10 16.55 3.86 18.78
CA LEU A 10 17.59 4.59 18.04
C LEU A 10 18.84 4.72 18.92
N LYS A 11 20.00 4.26 18.44
CA LYS A 11 21.30 4.53 19.05
C LYS A 11 21.84 5.88 18.58
N VAL A 12 22.15 6.77 19.52
CA VAL A 12 22.74 8.09 19.26
C VAL A 12 24.27 8.03 19.37
N SER A 13 24.99 8.65 18.43
CA SER A 13 26.45 8.51 18.24
C SER A 13 27.34 9.37 19.16
N GLU A 14 28.64 9.02 19.15
CA GLU A 14 29.87 9.55 19.78
C GLU A 14 29.77 10.47 21.01
N CYS A 15 29.07 11.59 20.98
CA CYS A 15 28.99 12.53 22.12
C CYS A 15 27.94 12.13 23.18
N LEU A 16 27.04 11.20 22.85
CA LEU A 16 25.86 10.82 23.66
C LEU A 16 25.77 9.29 23.84
N ASN A 17 26.93 8.66 23.99
CA ASN A 17 27.05 7.21 24.10
C ASN A 17 26.23 6.68 25.30
N GLY A 18 25.32 5.72 25.05
CA GLY A 18 24.45 5.12 26.07
C GLY A 18 23.01 5.64 26.13
N LEU A 19 22.64 6.65 25.34
CA LEU A 19 21.24 7.08 25.20
C LEU A 19 20.49 6.16 24.21
N SER A 20 19.37 5.59 24.69
CA SER A 20 18.38 4.90 23.85
C SER A 20 17.12 5.76 23.73
N ILE A 21 16.65 5.97 22.51
CA ILE A 21 15.36 6.63 22.23
C ILE A 21 14.37 5.55 21.84
N LYS A 22 13.31 5.39 22.64
CA LYS A 22 12.19 4.50 22.32
C LYS A 22 11.16 5.23 21.45
N LEU A 23 10.86 4.67 20.28
CA LEU A 23 9.81 5.15 19.39
C LEU A 23 8.50 4.39 19.62
N LEU A 24 7.38 5.10 19.54
CA LEU A 24 6.04 4.53 19.58
C LEU A 24 5.33 4.73 18.24
N ARG A 25 4.58 3.71 17.82
CA ARG A 25 3.67 3.85 16.68
C ARG A 25 2.58 4.86 17.04
N ALA A 26 2.18 5.68 16.07
CA ALA A 26 1.11 6.67 16.23
C ALA A 26 -0.31 6.08 16.04
N PHE A 27 -0.41 4.77 15.81
CA PHE A 27 -1.64 4.07 15.48
C PHE A 27 -1.84 2.84 16.36
N ALA A 28 -3.10 2.47 16.54
CA ALA A 28 -3.54 1.18 17.03
C ALA A 28 -3.70 0.20 15.86
N LYS A 29 -3.40 -1.09 16.11
CA LYS A 29 -3.69 -2.19 15.20
C LYS A 29 -4.94 -2.93 15.66
N VAL A 30 -5.77 -3.38 14.73
CA VAL A 30 -6.95 -4.18 15.01
C VAL A 30 -6.90 -5.48 14.21
N ASP A 31 -7.07 -6.60 14.89
CA ASP A 31 -7.25 -7.91 14.26
C ASP A 31 -8.63 -8.45 14.62
N ILE A 32 -9.28 -9.14 13.66
CA ILE A 32 -10.56 -9.80 13.90
C ILE A 32 -10.60 -11.17 13.23
N GLY A 33 -11.11 -12.17 13.95
CA GLY A 33 -11.28 -13.51 13.41
C GLY A 33 -12.39 -14.32 14.05
N VAL A 34 -12.79 -15.38 13.35
CA VAL A 34 -13.87 -16.29 13.72
C VAL A 34 -13.31 -17.57 14.32
N GLY A 35 -13.84 -17.99 15.46
CA GLY A 35 -13.53 -19.27 16.07
C GLY A 35 -12.31 -19.21 16.98
N LYS A 36 -11.47 -20.24 16.94
CA LYS A 36 -10.38 -20.40 17.91
C LYS A 36 -9.13 -19.63 17.48
N TYR A 37 -8.69 -18.70 18.33
CA TYR A 37 -7.44 -17.98 18.17
C TYR A 37 -6.23 -18.85 18.57
N ASN A 38 -5.13 -18.71 17.83
CA ASN A 38 -3.84 -19.35 18.08
C ASN A 38 -2.75 -18.29 18.28
N GLU A 39 -2.30 -18.17 19.53
CA GLU A 39 -1.27 -17.21 19.96
C GLU A 39 0.09 -17.45 19.31
N LYS A 40 0.43 -18.70 18.94
CA LYS A 40 1.77 -19.03 18.42
C LYS A 40 2.06 -18.42 17.06
N ASN A 41 1.03 -18.23 16.25
CA ASN A 41 1.18 -17.76 14.86
C ASN A 41 0.24 -16.58 14.54
N ASN A 42 -0.44 -16.03 15.55
CA ASN A 42 -1.42 -14.97 15.39
C ASN A 42 -2.46 -15.29 14.31
N THR A 43 -3.14 -16.43 14.38
CA THR A 43 -4.18 -16.84 13.40
C THR A 43 -5.45 -17.35 14.07
N TRP A 44 -6.54 -17.42 13.29
CA TRP A 44 -7.78 -18.05 13.71
C TRP A 44 -8.04 -19.31 12.90
N SER A 45 -8.76 -20.23 13.52
CA SER A 45 -9.28 -21.42 12.87
C SER A 45 -10.76 -21.61 13.23
N ASN A 46 -11.58 -21.85 12.21
CA ASN A 46 -13.00 -22.13 12.37
C ASN A 46 -13.34 -23.51 11.78
N SER A 47 -12.93 -24.57 12.48
CA SER A 47 -13.08 -25.96 12.03
C SER A 47 -13.27 -26.91 13.21
N GLY A 48 -13.73 -28.13 12.92
CA GLY A 48 -13.93 -29.18 13.93
C GLY A 48 -15.18 -29.01 14.79
N PRO A 49 -15.30 -29.77 15.89
CA PRO A 49 -16.40 -29.64 16.85
C PRO A 49 -16.46 -28.22 17.42
N GLY A 50 -17.63 -27.58 17.39
CA GLY A 50 -17.80 -26.19 17.82
C GLY A 50 -17.48 -25.15 16.74
N LYS A 51 -17.36 -25.55 15.47
CA LYS A 51 -17.31 -24.63 14.33
C LYS A 51 -18.47 -23.64 14.39
N ILE A 52 -18.15 -22.36 14.29
CA ILE A 52 -19.13 -21.28 14.21
C ILE A 52 -19.71 -21.27 12.79
N PRO A 53 -21.04 -21.26 12.61
CA PRO A 53 -21.69 -21.26 11.30
C PRO A 53 -21.62 -19.87 10.65
N PHE A 54 -20.42 -19.31 10.52
CA PHE A 54 -20.18 -17.98 9.99
C PHE A 54 -18.89 -17.95 9.17
N GLU A 55 -19.00 -17.48 7.94
CA GLU A 55 -17.87 -17.19 7.04
C GLU A 55 -17.75 -15.67 6.91
N LEU A 56 -16.62 -15.10 7.32
CA LEU A 56 -16.35 -13.67 7.24
C LEU A 56 -16.06 -13.27 5.78
N VAL A 57 -16.74 -12.24 5.28
CA VAL A 57 -16.69 -11.81 3.86
C VAL A 57 -16.25 -10.36 3.70
N SER A 58 -16.57 -9.49 4.66
CA SER A 58 -16.13 -8.09 4.64
C SER A 58 -15.94 -7.52 6.04
N VAL A 59 -15.08 -6.53 6.16
CA VAL A 59 -14.98 -5.69 7.35
C VAL A 59 -15.01 -4.23 6.92
N GLU A 60 -15.77 -3.43 7.63
CA GLU A 60 -15.88 -1.99 7.47
C GLU A 60 -15.56 -1.32 8.79
N THR A 61 -14.84 -0.22 8.77
CA THR A 61 -14.57 0.62 9.93
C THR A 61 -15.32 1.93 9.77
N ARG A 62 -16.05 2.39 10.80
CA ARG A 62 -16.83 3.64 10.78
C ARG A 62 -16.40 4.60 11.88
N SER A 63 -16.66 5.89 11.67
CA SER A 63 -16.23 7.01 12.53
C SER A 63 -14.76 6.97 12.93
N ILE A 64 -13.87 6.64 11.99
CA ILE A 64 -12.43 6.72 12.21
C ILE A 64 -12.01 8.18 12.16
N ARG A 65 -11.31 8.66 13.18
CA ARG A 65 -10.65 9.97 13.12
C ARG A 65 -9.55 9.97 12.07
N LYS A 66 -9.50 11.01 11.23
CA LYS A 66 -8.44 11.17 10.22
C LYS A 66 -7.22 11.97 10.72
N ASP A 67 -7.33 12.57 11.89
CA ASP A 67 -6.30 13.39 12.51
C ASP A 67 -5.54 12.58 13.58
N ALA A 68 -4.24 12.35 13.34
CA ALA A 68 -3.36 11.72 14.32
C ALA A 68 -2.46 12.78 14.98
N GLN A 69 -2.51 12.89 16.31
CA GLN A 69 -1.57 13.73 17.04
C GLN A 69 -0.21 13.03 17.14
N ARG A 70 0.80 13.57 16.42
CA ARG A 70 2.13 12.93 16.31
C ARG A 70 2.94 12.96 17.61
N PHE A 71 2.73 13.99 18.42
CA PHE A 71 3.39 14.18 19.72
C PHE A 71 2.37 14.12 20.84
N PHE A 72 2.72 13.48 21.95
CA PHE A 72 1.90 13.42 23.15
C PHE A 72 2.75 13.85 24.35
N ASN A 73 2.10 14.33 25.41
CA ASN A 73 2.81 14.63 26.66
C ASN A 73 3.26 13.31 27.28
N ILE A 74 4.54 13.21 27.65
CA ILE A 74 5.06 12.07 28.37
C ILE A 74 5.02 12.43 29.85
N ASP A 75 4.01 11.95 30.54
CA ASP A 75 3.93 11.98 32.00
C ASP A 75 3.48 10.61 32.55
N LYS A 76 3.50 10.46 33.88
CA LYS A 76 3.19 9.20 34.55
C LYS A 76 1.75 8.73 34.33
N GLU A 77 0.84 9.65 34.01
CA GLU A 77 -0.59 9.38 33.81
C GLU A 77 -0.88 8.98 32.36
N THR A 78 -0.04 9.39 31.42
CA THR A 78 -0.23 9.21 29.97
C THR A 78 0.66 8.14 29.36
N PHE A 79 1.80 7.80 29.97
CA PHE A 79 2.77 6.86 29.42
C PHE A 79 3.20 5.77 30.42
N ASP A 80 3.26 4.52 29.97
CA ASP A 80 3.94 3.46 30.70
C ASP A 80 5.38 3.30 30.18
N PRO A 81 6.41 3.55 31.01
CA PRO A 81 7.80 3.38 30.57
C PRO A 81 8.25 1.91 30.57
N SER A 82 7.54 1.01 31.27
CA SER A 82 7.88 -0.40 31.40
C SER A 82 7.39 -1.23 30.21
N ILE A 83 6.27 -0.81 29.63
CA ILE A 83 5.68 -1.35 28.40
C ILE A 83 5.53 -0.16 27.48
N PRO A 84 6.24 -0.05 26.34
CA PRO A 84 6.23 1.15 25.50
C PRO A 84 4.83 1.41 24.91
N ALA A 85 3.95 2.00 25.71
CA ALA A 85 2.52 2.08 25.48
C ALA A 85 1.97 3.29 26.25
N VAL A 86 0.98 3.95 25.67
CA VAL A 86 0.25 5.03 26.34
C VAL A 86 -0.86 4.47 27.22
N LYS A 87 -1.30 5.23 28.22
CA LYS A 87 -2.40 4.85 29.13
C LYS A 87 -3.71 5.59 28.84
N LYS A 88 -3.64 6.66 28.05
CA LYS A 88 -4.76 7.54 27.72
C LYS A 88 -4.59 8.11 26.31
N ALA A 89 -5.69 8.31 25.60
CA ALA A 89 -5.65 8.93 24.29
C ALA A 89 -5.18 10.39 24.37
N SER A 90 -4.38 10.82 23.39
CA SER A 90 -3.97 12.22 23.21
C SER A 90 -4.66 12.78 21.98
N ILE A 91 -5.75 13.51 22.23
CA ILE A 91 -6.61 14.03 21.17
C ILE A 91 -6.54 15.54 21.01
N LYS A 92 -6.58 16.02 19.76
CA LYS A 92 -6.80 17.43 19.44
C LYS A 92 -8.30 17.71 19.41
N GLU A 93 -8.76 18.76 20.08
CA GLU A 93 -10.19 19.09 20.24
C GLU A 93 -10.86 19.72 19.00
N THR A 94 -10.12 20.07 17.94
CA THR A 94 -10.65 20.86 16.81
C THR A 94 -10.81 20.07 15.51
N LEU A 95 -12.02 20.16 14.93
CA LEU A 95 -12.49 19.65 13.63
C LEU A 95 -12.17 18.16 13.38
N VAL A 96 -13.08 17.31 13.85
CA VAL A 96 -13.00 15.86 13.65
C VAL A 96 -13.58 15.50 12.29
N ASN A 97 -12.70 15.23 11.31
CA ASN A 97 -13.10 14.57 10.08
C ASN A 97 -13.14 13.07 10.31
N TYR A 98 -14.34 12.51 10.28
CA TYR A 98 -14.53 11.07 10.36
C TYR A 98 -14.44 10.40 9.00
N GLY A 99 -13.88 9.20 8.97
CA GLY A 99 -13.73 8.35 7.80
C GLY A 99 -14.42 7.01 7.97
N THR A 100 -14.67 6.40 6.82
CA THR A 100 -15.04 4.98 6.71
C THR A 100 -14.00 4.30 5.84
N CYS A 101 -13.56 3.10 6.22
CA CYS A 101 -12.71 2.26 5.37
C CYS A 101 -13.38 0.90 5.15
N GLN A 102 -13.26 0.38 3.94
CA GLN A 102 -13.84 -0.89 3.52
C GLN A 102 -12.72 -1.87 3.22
N TYR A 103 -12.80 -3.06 3.81
CA TYR A 103 -11.88 -4.15 3.60
C TYR A 103 -12.65 -5.29 2.90
N PRO A 104 -12.38 -5.53 1.60
CA PRO A 104 -13.10 -6.54 0.82
C PRO A 104 -12.65 -7.96 1.20
N SER A 105 -13.34 -8.95 0.64
CA SER A 105 -13.07 -10.38 0.89
C SER A 105 -11.64 -10.82 0.60
N SER A 106 -10.92 -10.13 -0.30
CA SER A 106 -9.51 -10.42 -0.60
C SER A 106 -8.56 -10.12 0.57
N ALA A 107 -8.95 -9.26 1.51
CA ALA A 107 -8.18 -9.00 2.74
C ALA A 107 -8.45 -10.06 3.82
N ILE A 108 -9.45 -10.92 3.63
CA ILE A 108 -9.86 -11.94 4.59
C ILE A 108 -9.22 -13.28 4.21
N ILE A 109 -8.53 -13.87 5.16
CA ILE A 109 -7.82 -15.12 5.00
C ILE A 109 -8.79 -16.27 5.29
N SER A 110 -9.03 -17.09 4.26
CA SER A 110 -9.83 -18.31 4.33
C SER A 110 -11.25 -18.10 4.90
N GLY A 111 -11.86 -16.94 4.64
CA GLY A 111 -13.17 -16.59 5.19
C GLY A 111 -13.24 -16.59 6.72
N THR A 112 -12.08 -16.51 7.39
CA THR A 112 -11.97 -16.75 8.84
C THR A 112 -11.48 -15.53 9.59
N TYR A 113 -10.47 -14.80 9.09
CA TYR A 113 -9.90 -13.67 9.80
C TYR A 113 -9.26 -12.64 8.89
N ILE A 114 -9.14 -11.41 9.40
CA ILE A 114 -8.32 -10.34 8.86
C ILE A 114 -7.38 -9.89 9.97
N LYS A 115 -6.09 -9.78 9.64
CA LYS A 115 -5.05 -9.34 10.56
C LYS A 115 -4.08 -8.40 9.87
N ASN A 116 -3.34 -7.61 10.65
CA ASN A 116 -2.27 -6.76 10.14
C ASN A 116 -2.72 -5.78 9.04
N THR A 117 -3.99 -5.33 9.05
CA THR A 117 -4.54 -4.48 7.97
C THR A 117 -5.37 -3.32 8.50
N ILE A 118 -6.06 -3.50 9.63
CA ILE A 118 -6.97 -2.50 10.17
C ILE A 118 -6.21 -1.63 11.18
N TYR A 119 -6.25 -0.31 10.97
CA TYR A 119 -5.59 0.67 11.83
C TYR A 119 -6.53 1.77 12.27
N PHE A 120 -6.37 2.22 13.52
CA PHE A 120 -7.07 3.36 14.09
C PHE A 120 -6.07 4.35 14.66
N VAL A 121 -6.41 5.63 14.62
CA VAL A 121 -5.75 6.65 15.46
C VAL A 121 -6.39 6.64 16.85
N GLU A 122 -5.78 7.35 17.80
CA GLU A 122 -6.31 7.43 19.14
C GLU A 122 -7.72 8.02 19.21
N ASN A 123 -8.53 7.48 20.12
CA ASN A 123 -9.88 7.95 20.34
C ASN A 123 -10.26 7.78 21.81
N GLU A 124 -10.77 8.86 22.41
CA GLU A 124 -11.33 8.80 23.75
C GLU A 124 -12.71 8.13 23.68
N LEU A 125 -12.89 7.06 24.45
CA LEU A 125 -14.16 6.34 24.52
C LEU A 125 -14.70 6.39 25.95
N SER A 126 -15.94 6.84 26.08
CA SER A 126 -16.67 6.87 27.35
C SER A 126 -18.15 6.61 27.10
N GLY A 127 -18.92 6.38 28.16
CA GLY A 127 -20.36 6.15 28.06
C GLY A 127 -20.71 4.68 27.85
N THR A 128 -21.90 4.44 27.31
CA THR A 128 -22.44 3.09 27.08
C THR A 128 -22.65 2.83 25.60
N ARG A 129 -22.73 1.55 25.23
CA ARG A 129 -22.95 1.14 23.83
C ARG A 129 -24.22 1.73 23.22
N TYR A 130 -25.21 2.04 24.06
CA TYR A 130 -26.58 2.43 23.67
C TYR A 130 -26.92 3.90 23.92
N ASP A 131 -25.96 4.74 24.29
CA ASP A 131 -26.25 6.17 24.50
C ASP A 131 -26.37 6.94 23.17
N ASP A 132 -26.78 8.21 23.24
CA ASP A 132 -27.01 9.07 22.05
C ASP A 132 -25.73 9.30 21.20
N ASP A 133 -24.56 9.01 21.74
CA ASP A 133 -23.27 9.20 21.06
C ASP A 133 -22.75 7.93 20.38
N HIS A 134 -23.52 6.84 20.37
CA HIS A 134 -23.08 5.54 19.83
C HIS A 134 -22.64 5.57 18.36
N LEU A 135 -23.17 6.47 17.52
CA LEU A 135 -22.74 6.65 16.12
C LEU A 135 -21.56 7.61 15.95
N LYS A 136 -21.18 8.33 17.00
CA LYS A 136 -20.00 9.22 17.00
C LYS A 136 -18.72 8.45 17.32
N ARG A 137 -18.84 7.28 17.96
CA ARG A 137 -17.71 6.43 18.34
C ARG A 137 -17.22 5.56 17.17
N PRO A 138 -15.90 5.29 17.10
CA PRO A 138 -15.33 4.27 16.22
C PRO A 138 -15.95 2.89 16.44
N ARG A 139 -16.24 2.18 15.36
CA ARG A 139 -16.74 0.79 15.39
C ARG A 139 -16.38 0.03 14.12
N LEU A 140 -16.59 -1.28 14.17
CA LEU A 140 -16.51 -2.18 13.03
C LEU A 140 -17.90 -2.64 12.61
N ILE A 141 -18.12 -2.79 11.30
CA ILE A 141 -19.23 -3.55 10.73
C ILE A 141 -18.63 -4.74 9.99
N ILE A 142 -19.05 -5.96 10.36
CA ILE A 142 -18.62 -7.17 9.67
C ILE A 142 -19.75 -7.69 8.79
N GLY A 143 -19.41 -8.16 7.60
CA GLY A 143 -20.32 -8.88 6.71
C GLY A 143 -19.87 -10.33 6.58
N GLY A 144 -20.81 -11.26 6.58
CA GLY A 144 -20.49 -12.66 6.37
C GLY A 144 -21.71 -13.53 6.10
N LYS A 145 -21.46 -14.79 5.75
CA LYS A 145 -22.51 -15.77 5.46
C LYS A 145 -22.79 -16.59 6.71
N TYR A 146 -23.98 -16.42 7.28
CA TYR A 146 -24.47 -17.27 8.36
C TYR A 146 -25.08 -18.55 7.78
N ASP A 147 -24.60 -19.71 8.22
CA ASP A 147 -25.06 -21.04 7.80
C ASP A 147 -25.16 -21.23 6.27
N GLY A 148 -24.21 -20.65 5.52
CA GLY A 148 -24.19 -20.69 4.06
C GLY A 148 -25.25 -19.82 3.35
N GLY A 149 -26.02 -19.04 4.10
CA GLY A 149 -27.02 -18.11 3.59
C GLY A 149 -26.45 -16.86 2.91
N PRO A 150 -27.32 -15.87 2.61
CA PRO A 150 -26.88 -14.58 2.06
C PRO A 150 -25.97 -13.83 3.04
N THR A 151 -25.19 -12.88 2.50
CA THR A 151 -24.37 -11.99 3.33
C THR A 151 -25.26 -11.19 4.26
N THR A 152 -24.93 -11.21 5.55
CA THR A 152 -25.60 -10.47 6.60
C THR A 152 -24.57 -9.72 7.46
N TYR A 153 -25.00 -8.63 8.09
CA TYR A 153 -24.12 -7.66 8.72
C TYR A 153 -24.33 -7.53 10.23
N TYR A 154 -23.22 -7.32 10.94
CA TYR A 154 -23.20 -7.13 12.40
C TYR A 154 -22.27 -5.98 12.77
N ARG A 155 -22.61 -5.27 13.84
CA ARG A 155 -21.76 -4.24 14.45
C ARG A 155 -20.94 -4.81 15.60
N ILE A 156 -19.69 -4.35 15.69
CA ILE A 156 -18.77 -4.62 16.79
C ILE A 156 -18.23 -3.28 17.30
N ASP A 157 -18.45 -3.01 18.58
CA ASP A 157 -17.94 -1.83 19.27
C ASP A 157 -16.67 -2.15 20.06
N PHE A 158 -15.86 -1.12 20.27
CA PHE A 158 -14.67 -1.11 21.12
C PHE A 158 -15.01 -1.05 22.62
N SER A 159 -16.10 -1.70 23.04
CA SER A 159 -16.52 -1.82 24.44
C SER A 159 -16.03 -3.14 25.05
N GLY A 160 -15.83 -3.18 26.37
CA GLY A 160 -15.35 -4.39 27.09
C GLY A 160 -13.92 -4.82 26.77
N LEU A 161 -13.09 -3.94 26.19
CA LEU A 161 -11.76 -4.27 25.70
C LEU A 161 -10.76 -4.66 26.82
N ASP A 162 -10.95 -4.13 28.02
CA ASP A 162 -10.15 -4.36 29.23
C ASP A 162 -10.67 -5.53 30.08
N GLY A 163 -11.56 -6.36 29.53
CA GLY A 163 -12.29 -7.38 30.28
C GLY A 163 -13.44 -6.83 31.12
N GLY A 164 -13.75 -5.53 31.00
CA GLY A 164 -14.92 -4.89 31.56
C GLY A 164 -16.23 -5.27 30.86
N SER A 165 -17.31 -4.59 31.23
CA SER A 165 -18.63 -4.82 30.61
C SER A 165 -18.59 -4.58 29.11
N LYS A 166 -19.16 -5.49 28.31
CA LYS A 166 -19.36 -5.32 26.86
C LYS A 166 -20.32 -4.18 26.53
N ASP A 167 -21.06 -3.67 27.52
CA ASP A 167 -22.04 -2.58 27.35
C ASP A 167 -21.49 -1.19 27.68
N SER A 168 -20.27 -1.11 28.22
CA SER A 168 -19.65 0.15 28.64
C SER A 168 -18.28 0.36 27.99
N PHE A 169 -17.98 1.61 27.67
CA PHE A 169 -16.65 2.00 27.21
C PHE A 169 -15.80 2.40 28.42
N THR A 170 -14.93 1.48 28.82
CA THR A 170 -14.03 1.61 29.98
C THR A 170 -12.58 1.88 29.57
N SER A 171 -12.29 1.85 28.27
CA SER A 171 -10.95 2.04 27.71
C SER A 171 -11.01 2.73 26.35
N ASP A 172 -9.96 3.50 26.08
CA ASP A 172 -9.75 4.25 24.83
C ASP A 172 -9.17 3.36 23.72
N ILE A 173 -9.21 3.88 22.49
CA ILE A 173 -8.32 3.43 21.42
C ILE A 173 -6.99 4.18 21.58
N LEU A 174 -5.92 3.44 21.77
CA LEU A 174 -4.61 3.93 22.20
C LEU A 174 -3.55 3.58 21.16
N ARG A 175 -2.62 4.52 20.92
CA ARG A 175 -1.52 4.29 19.98
C ARG A 175 -0.63 3.14 20.47
N ASN A 176 0.00 2.43 19.55
CA ASN A 176 0.89 1.30 19.85
C ASN A 176 0.23 0.18 20.68
N HIS A 177 -1.08 -0.04 20.50
CA HIS A 177 -1.82 -1.18 21.04
C HIS A 177 -2.36 -2.07 19.92
N LEU A 178 -2.54 -3.35 20.24
CA LEU A 178 -3.24 -4.32 19.42
C LEU A 178 -4.58 -4.66 20.07
N TYR A 179 -5.65 -4.33 19.37
CA TYR A 179 -7.02 -4.72 19.73
C TYR A 179 -7.40 -5.98 18.95
N ARG A 180 -7.66 -7.07 19.66
CA ARG A 180 -8.00 -8.34 19.04
C ARG A 180 -9.45 -8.72 19.32
N PHE A 181 -10.25 -8.83 18.28
CA PHE A 181 -11.63 -9.30 18.34
C PHE A 181 -11.72 -10.76 17.91
N THR A 182 -12.26 -11.63 18.77
CA THR A 182 -12.53 -13.03 18.42
C THR A 182 -14.03 -13.28 18.47
N ILE A 183 -14.62 -13.59 17.33
CA ILE A 183 -16.03 -13.98 17.23
C ILE A 183 -16.14 -15.40 17.77
N ASN A 184 -16.89 -15.55 18.86
CA ASN A 184 -17.04 -16.81 19.59
C ASN A 184 -18.33 -17.54 19.24
N SER A 185 -19.37 -16.79 18.87
CA SER A 185 -20.61 -17.39 18.38
C SER A 185 -21.41 -16.41 17.52
N VAL A 186 -22.19 -17.00 16.61
CA VAL A 186 -23.22 -16.32 15.84
C VAL A 186 -24.48 -17.16 15.98
N SER A 187 -25.53 -16.62 16.59
CA SER A 187 -26.75 -17.38 16.94
C SER A 187 -27.90 -17.20 15.95
N GLY A 188 -27.71 -16.41 14.90
CA GLY A 188 -28.67 -16.23 13.81
C GLY A 188 -28.20 -15.15 12.82
N PRO A 189 -28.90 -14.96 11.69
CA PRO A 189 -28.57 -13.90 10.74
C PRO A 189 -28.71 -12.52 11.40
N GLY A 190 -27.80 -11.62 11.02
CA GLY A 190 -27.79 -10.21 11.39
C GLY A 190 -28.70 -9.39 10.49
N GLN A 191 -28.27 -8.18 10.14
CA GLN A 191 -29.05 -7.27 9.29
C GLN A 191 -28.79 -7.49 7.80
N GLU A 192 -29.71 -7.02 6.95
CA GLU A 192 -29.59 -7.14 5.49
C GLU A 192 -28.53 -6.18 4.93
N THR A 193 -28.32 -5.04 5.59
CA THR A 193 -27.35 -4.03 5.16
C THR A 193 -26.38 -3.60 6.28
N ALA A 194 -25.20 -3.13 5.89
CA ALA A 194 -24.22 -2.57 6.81
C ALA A 194 -24.74 -1.33 7.57
N ASN A 195 -25.61 -0.53 6.95
CA ASN A 195 -26.21 0.65 7.59
C ASN A 195 -27.24 0.29 8.67
N GLU A 196 -28.06 -0.73 8.42
CA GLU A 196 -28.98 -1.24 9.44
C GLU A 196 -28.22 -1.89 10.60
N ALA A 197 -27.13 -2.62 10.31
CA ALA A 197 -26.25 -3.17 11.33
C ALA A 197 -25.56 -2.07 12.15
N ASP A 198 -25.22 -0.94 11.54
CA ASP A 198 -24.62 0.19 12.25
C ASP A 198 -25.61 0.86 13.22
N ALA A 199 -26.86 1.02 12.77
CA ALA A 199 -27.94 1.59 13.56
C ALA A 199 -28.49 0.64 14.65
N THR A 200 -28.22 -0.67 14.54
CA THR A 200 -28.84 -1.69 15.39
C THR A 200 -27.79 -2.64 15.96
N ILE A 201 -27.70 -2.77 17.28
CA ILE A 201 -26.78 -3.73 17.91
C ILE A 201 -27.44 -5.12 17.93
N PRO A 202 -26.84 -6.15 17.32
CA PRO A 202 -27.46 -7.48 17.27
C PRO A 202 -27.20 -8.28 18.55
N GLU A 203 -28.26 -8.78 19.20
CA GLU A 203 -28.19 -9.79 20.29
C GLU A 203 -27.59 -11.13 19.84
N LYS A 204 -27.38 -11.30 18.53
CA LYS A 204 -27.04 -12.57 17.89
C LYS A 204 -25.56 -12.80 17.61
N LEU A 205 -24.70 -11.84 17.97
CA LEU A 205 -23.24 -11.95 17.80
C LEU A 205 -22.57 -11.84 19.18
N ASP A 206 -21.80 -12.87 19.55
CA ASP A 206 -20.94 -12.80 20.71
C ASP A 206 -19.47 -12.86 20.31
N PHE A 207 -18.68 -11.99 20.93
CA PHE A 207 -17.25 -11.88 20.70
C PHE A 207 -16.50 -11.57 22.00
N THR A 208 -15.22 -11.91 22.04
CA THR A 208 -14.28 -11.51 23.08
C THR A 208 -13.27 -10.52 22.52
N THR A 209 -12.73 -9.73 23.43
CA THR A 209 -11.76 -8.67 23.15
C THR A 209 -10.54 -8.86 24.02
N ALA A 210 -9.37 -8.60 23.45
CA ALA A 210 -8.11 -8.50 24.18
C ALA A 210 -7.39 -7.23 23.75
N ILE A 211 -6.84 -6.50 24.72
CA ILE A 211 -5.89 -5.42 24.50
C ILE A 211 -4.52 -5.97 24.87
N GLU A 212 -3.64 -6.03 23.88
CA GLU A 212 -2.24 -6.34 24.11
C GLU A 212 -1.39 -5.12 23.78
N PRO A 213 -0.30 -4.86 24.53
CA PRO A 213 0.74 -3.98 24.05
C PRO A 213 1.16 -4.41 22.66
N TRP A 214 1.38 -3.46 21.75
CA TRP A 214 1.99 -3.81 20.48
C TRP A 214 3.49 -4.01 20.70
N GLU A 215 3.83 -5.20 21.21
CA GLU A 215 5.16 -5.55 21.70
C GLU A 215 6.25 -5.19 20.69
N THR A 216 7.31 -4.56 21.21
CA THR A 216 8.56 -4.29 20.52
C THR A 216 9.55 -5.39 20.88
N GLY A 217 10.08 -6.11 19.89
CA GLY A 217 11.03 -7.20 20.09
C GLY A 217 10.53 -8.60 19.69
N VAL A 218 9.26 -8.72 19.31
CA VAL A 218 8.86 -9.78 18.36
C VAL A 218 9.43 -9.33 17.00
N GLU A 219 10.04 -10.24 16.23
CA GLU A 219 10.16 -10.06 14.78
C GLU A 219 8.74 -10.13 14.16
N ASP A 220 7.87 -9.22 14.58
CA ASP A 220 6.78 -8.77 13.74
C ASP A 220 7.48 -7.83 12.76
N THR A 221 8.05 -8.43 11.71
CA THR A 221 8.52 -7.68 10.54
C THR A 221 7.41 -6.66 10.29
N PRO A 222 7.65 -5.35 10.47
CA PRO A 222 6.66 -4.34 10.08
C PRO A 222 6.18 -4.78 8.72
N ASN A 223 4.86 -4.97 8.52
CA ASN A 223 4.33 -5.34 7.21
C ASN A 223 5.16 -4.61 6.18
N GLN A 224 5.89 -5.34 5.33
CA GLN A 224 6.72 -4.75 4.29
C GLN A 224 5.92 -3.61 3.71
N GLN A 225 6.39 -2.39 3.91
CA GLN A 225 5.61 -1.20 3.62
C GLN A 225 5.21 -1.30 2.16
N ILE A 226 3.93 -1.58 1.90
CA ILE A 226 3.53 -2.29 0.67
C ILE A 226 3.82 -1.44 -0.59
N GLY A 227 3.99 -0.14 -0.39
CA GLY A 227 4.79 0.70 -1.26
C GLY A 227 5.28 1.99 -0.60
N TYR A 228 6.19 2.67 -1.27
CA TYR A 228 6.88 3.87 -0.82
C TYR A 228 6.53 5.05 -1.71
N TYR A 229 6.12 6.16 -1.09
CA TYR A 229 5.83 7.38 -1.82
C TYR A 229 7.12 8.03 -2.33
N MET A 230 7.06 8.53 -3.56
CA MET A 230 8.08 9.32 -4.21
C MET A 230 7.43 10.53 -4.85
N ASN A 231 7.86 11.73 -4.46
CA ASN A 231 7.43 12.99 -5.02
C ASN A 231 8.59 13.62 -5.79
N TYR A 232 8.35 13.97 -7.04
CA TYR A 232 9.31 14.69 -7.87
C TYR A 232 9.71 16.02 -7.20
N GLU A 233 11.02 16.27 -7.08
CA GLU A 233 11.60 17.41 -6.32
C GLU A 233 11.22 17.41 -4.82
N GLY A 234 10.83 16.26 -4.27
CA GLY A 234 10.36 16.13 -2.90
C GLY A 234 10.75 14.81 -2.26
N LEU A 235 9.88 14.31 -1.37
CA LEU A 235 10.10 13.08 -0.62
C LEU A 235 10.56 11.92 -1.52
N ASN A 236 11.74 11.36 -1.25
CA ASN A 236 12.36 10.24 -1.99
C ASN A 236 12.53 10.48 -3.51
N GLY A 237 12.43 11.72 -3.99
CA GLY A 237 12.44 12.07 -5.41
C GLY A 237 13.10 13.43 -5.69
N ASP A 238 13.97 13.88 -4.79
CA ASP A 238 14.67 15.17 -4.84
C ASP A 238 15.79 15.20 -5.88
N ILE A 239 16.34 14.03 -6.25
CA ILE A 239 17.36 13.92 -7.29
C ILE A 239 16.69 13.73 -8.66
N THR A 240 16.72 14.77 -9.50
CA THR A 240 16.09 14.79 -10.84
C THR A 240 17.10 14.84 -11.99
N TYR A 241 18.38 14.61 -11.67
CA TYR A 241 19.46 14.54 -12.64
C TYR A 241 20.58 13.65 -12.11
N THR A 242 21.10 12.77 -12.97
CA THR A 242 22.41 12.13 -12.76
C THR A 242 23.22 12.15 -14.05
N LYS A 243 24.52 11.84 -13.99
CA LYS A 243 25.35 11.75 -15.20
C LYS A 243 24.87 10.65 -16.17
N GLN A 244 24.30 9.56 -15.64
CA GLN A 244 23.85 8.40 -16.40
C GLN A 244 22.46 8.61 -16.99
N THR A 245 21.57 9.24 -16.21
CA THR A 245 20.20 9.49 -16.64
C THR A 245 20.07 10.76 -17.48
N GLY A 246 20.95 11.74 -17.28
CA GLY A 246 20.75 13.12 -17.70
C GLY A 246 19.55 13.78 -16.99
N PRO A 247 18.99 14.89 -17.50
CA PRO A 247 17.83 15.52 -16.88
C PRO A 247 16.59 14.63 -16.96
N ILE A 248 15.94 14.39 -15.83
CA ILE A 248 14.68 13.62 -15.72
C ILE A 248 13.56 14.64 -15.55
N PRO A 249 12.79 15.00 -16.59
CA PRO A 249 11.76 16.01 -16.46
C PRO A 249 10.49 15.43 -15.81
N VAL A 250 9.71 16.28 -15.13
CA VAL A 250 8.37 15.92 -14.66
C VAL A 250 7.40 15.73 -15.83
N LYS A 251 6.47 14.78 -15.67
CA LYS A 251 5.37 14.54 -16.61
C LYS A 251 4.58 15.81 -16.82
N THR A 252 4.39 16.19 -18.09
CA THR A 252 3.49 17.29 -18.45
C THR A 252 2.05 16.80 -18.61
N ARG A 253 1.10 17.75 -18.58
CA ARG A 253 -0.31 17.42 -18.86
C ARG A 253 -0.52 16.91 -20.28
N THR A 254 0.23 17.46 -21.23
CA THR A 254 0.12 17.14 -22.66
C THR A 254 1.27 16.25 -23.11
N TRP A 255 0.95 15.33 -24.01
CA TRP A 255 1.92 14.48 -24.69
C TRP A 255 2.83 15.32 -25.56
N LYS A 256 4.14 15.04 -25.56
CA LYS A 256 5.15 15.76 -26.35
C LYS A 256 5.67 14.95 -27.54
N GLY A 257 5.06 13.80 -27.80
CA GLY A 257 5.45 12.91 -28.90
C GLY A 257 4.73 13.26 -30.19
N ARG A 258 4.28 12.25 -30.94
CA ARG A 258 3.70 12.42 -32.28
C ARG A 258 2.42 13.25 -32.33
N GLN A 259 1.61 13.18 -31.27
CA GLN A 259 0.40 13.99 -31.09
C GLN A 259 0.63 15.03 -30.00
N PRO A 260 1.39 16.10 -30.28
CA PRO A 260 1.61 17.14 -29.31
C PRO A 260 0.26 17.76 -28.91
N SER A 261 0.09 18.02 -27.61
CA SER A 261 -1.10 18.63 -27.01
C SER A 261 -2.26 17.68 -26.61
N ASN A 262 -2.21 16.38 -26.94
CA ASN A 262 -3.19 15.43 -26.38
C ASN A 262 -2.95 15.24 -24.88
N ILE A 263 -4.03 15.21 -24.09
CA ILE A 263 -3.96 14.83 -22.67
C ILE A 263 -3.75 13.32 -22.58
N PHE A 264 -3.00 12.89 -21.57
CA PHE A 264 -2.69 11.48 -21.35
C PHE A 264 -2.59 11.15 -19.86
N ASP A 265 -2.94 9.91 -19.54
CA ASP A 265 -2.87 9.33 -18.20
C ASP A 265 -2.11 8.00 -18.26
N TYR A 266 -1.03 7.80 -17.48
CA TYR A 266 -0.34 6.50 -17.54
C TYR A 266 -1.18 5.31 -17.06
N ASN A 267 -2.30 5.51 -16.37
CA ASN A 267 -3.20 4.41 -16.03
C ASN A 267 -3.91 3.84 -17.27
N THR A 268 -4.10 4.64 -18.32
CA THR A 268 -4.66 4.19 -19.61
C THR A 268 -3.63 3.48 -20.49
N PHE A 269 -2.34 3.48 -20.10
CA PHE A 269 -1.26 2.90 -20.89
C PHE A 269 -1.36 1.38 -20.92
N TYR A 270 -2.01 0.84 -21.96
CA TYR A 270 -2.15 -0.59 -22.19
C TYR A 270 -2.14 -0.89 -23.68
N GLY A 271 -1.18 -1.67 -24.14
CA GLY A 271 -1.03 -1.98 -25.56
C GLY A 271 0.43 -2.02 -25.99
N GLU A 272 0.62 -2.01 -27.30
CA GLU A 272 1.92 -1.81 -27.92
C GLU A 272 1.90 -0.50 -28.70
N ALA A 273 2.99 0.25 -28.61
CA ALA A 273 3.21 1.52 -29.29
C ALA A 273 3.48 1.33 -30.79
N ASP A 274 3.15 2.37 -31.55
CA ASP A 274 3.17 2.39 -33.02
C ASP A 274 3.58 3.77 -33.56
N ASN A 275 4.56 3.80 -34.48
CA ASN A 275 5.04 5.04 -35.12
C ASN A 275 4.39 5.32 -36.49
N PHE A 276 3.57 4.41 -37.00
CA PHE A 276 2.94 4.47 -38.32
C PHE A 276 1.54 5.06 -38.27
N TRP A 277 0.68 4.54 -37.39
CA TRP A 277 -0.66 5.08 -37.19
C TRP A 277 -0.56 6.20 -36.17
N ALA A 278 -0.69 7.44 -36.65
CA ALA A 278 -0.93 8.56 -35.76
C ALA A 278 -2.06 8.17 -34.80
N HIS A 279 -1.80 8.19 -33.48
CA HIS A 279 -2.90 8.20 -32.51
C HIS A 279 -3.89 9.25 -33.04
N LEU A 280 -5.15 8.86 -33.25
CA LEU A 280 -6.13 9.77 -33.85
C LEU A 280 -6.07 11.10 -33.09
N SER A 281 -6.09 12.22 -33.81
CA SER A 281 -6.19 13.53 -33.17
C SER A 281 -7.39 13.50 -32.22
N SER A 282 -7.18 13.78 -30.93
CA SER A 282 -8.13 13.61 -29.81
C SER A 282 -8.17 12.27 -29.06
N ALA A 283 -7.45 11.23 -29.47
CA ALA A 283 -7.33 9.99 -28.69
C ALA A 283 -6.23 10.09 -27.63
N ASP A 284 -6.47 9.56 -26.43
CA ASP A 284 -5.44 9.42 -25.39
C ASP A 284 -4.31 8.52 -25.95
N PRO A 285 -3.07 9.03 -26.05
CA PRO A 285 -1.90 8.24 -26.45
C PRO A 285 -1.71 6.97 -25.60
N GLY A 286 -2.21 6.97 -24.36
CA GLY A 286 -2.15 5.83 -23.48
C GLY A 286 -2.87 4.58 -23.97
N ASN A 287 -3.96 4.72 -24.73
CA ASN A 287 -4.63 3.55 -25.34
C ASN A 287 -3.73 2.72 -26.27
N TRP A 288 -2.56 3.26 -26.64
CA TRP A 288 -1.56 2.63 -27.49
C TRP A 288 -0.18 2.57 -26.81
N ASN A 289 -0.12 2.71 -25.49
CA ASN A 289 1.12 2.71 -24.72
C ASN A 289 2.15 3.81 -25.10
N GLY A 290 1.69 4.89 -25.75
CA GLY A 290 2.52 6.01 -26.18
C GLY A 290 3.21 5.79 -27.53
N ASP A 291 4.39 6.40 -27.70
CA ASP A 291 5.22 6.35 -28.91
C ASP A 291 6.36 5.33 -28.74
N LEU A 292 7.02 5.00 -29.84
CA LEU A 292 8.28 4.23 -29.81
C LEU A 292 9.46 5.19 -29.70
N TYR A 293 10.29 5.04 -28.67
CA TYR A 293 11.38 5.96 -28.37
C TYR A 293 12.70 5.44 -28.91
N ALA A 294 13.36 6.24 -29.75
CA ALA A 294 14.65 5.90 -30.32
C ALA A 294 15.79 6.16 -29.33
N THR A 295 15.58 7.06 -28.35
CA THR A 295 16.54 7.35 -27.28
C THR A 295 15.85 7.45 -25.93
N ALA A 296 16.61 7.28 -24.85
CA ALA A 296 16.09 7.52 -23.50
C ALA A 296 16.01 9.03 -23.17
N ASN A 297 17.13 9.77 -23.33
CA ASN A 297 17.23 11.19 -22.94
C ASN A 297 17.82 12.11 -24.03
N GLY A 298 17.51 11.85 -25.30
CA GLY A 298 17.91 12.71 -26.42
C GLY A 298 16.96 13.88 -26.68
N GLU A 299 17.14 14.52 -27.83
CA GLU A 299 16.16 15.48 -28.36
C GLU A 299 14.93 14.75 -28.90
N ALA A 300 13.76 15.36 -28.71
CA ALA A 300 12.54 14.91 -29.39
C ALA A 300 12.45 15.63 -30.74
N ASN A 301 12.52 14.87 -31.84
CA ASN A 301 12.35 15.35 -33.20
C ASN A 301 11.22 14.59 -33.91
N PRO A 302 9.96 15.04 -33.77
CA PRO A 302 8.81 14.38 -34.38
C PRO A 302 8.88 14.26 -35.90
N SER A 303 9.51 15.24 -36.58
CA SER A 303 9.68 15.25 -38.04
C SER A 303 10.50 14.06 -38.55
N GLN A 304 11.36 13.49 -37.71
CA GLN A 304 12.21 12.34 -38.03
C GLN A 304 11.76 11.05 -37.34
N TYR A 305 10.61 11.04 -36.66
CA TYR A 305 10.13 9.87 -35.91
C TYR A 305 11.14 9.45 -34.82
N ASN A 306 11.87 10.43 -34.26
CA ASN A 306 12.86 10.23 -33.22
C ASN A 306 12.34 10.88 -31.92
N PHE A 307 11.93 10.05 -30.97
CA PHE A 307 11.44 10.51 -29.67
C PHE A 307 12.40 10.07 -28.57
N ALA A 308 12.56 10.95 -27.57
CA ALA A 308 13.24 10.64 -26.33
C ALA A 308 12.22 10.32 -25.24
N ALA A 309 12.32 9.14 -24.62
CA ALA A 309 11.36 8.68 -23.61
C ALA A 309 11.21 9.68 -22.45
N LEU A 310 12.32 10.09 -21.83
CA LEU A 310 12.33 11.02 -20.71
C LEU A 310 11.70 12.36 -21.08
N LYS A 311 12.02 12.92 -22.26
CA LYS A 311 11.47 14.22 -22.70
C LYS A 311 10.01 14.15 -23.10
N THR A 312 9.57 13.02 -23.63
CA THR A 312 8.22 12.84 -24.16
C THR A 312 7.22 12.53 -23.06
N GLU A 313 7.60 11.63 -22.17
CA GLU A 313 6.77 11.11 -21.08
C GLU A 313 6.90 11.99 -19.83
N GLY A 314 8.14 12.12 -19.33
CA GLY A 314 8.45 12.67 -18.01
C GLY A 314 8.02 11.76 -16.85
N ALA A 315 8.65 11.91 -15.68
CA ALA A 315 8.33 11.14 -14.50
C ALA A 315 7.04 11.65 -13.86
N TYR A 316 6.11 10.76 -13.50
CA TYR A 316 4.88 11.19 -12.85
C TYR A 316 5.19 11.88 -11.50
N PRO A 317 4.57 13.02 -11.18
CA PRO A 317 5.00 13.87 -10.05
C PRO A 317 4.82 13.22 -8.68
N THR A 318 3.86 12.31 -8.53
CA THR A 318 3.56 11.61 -7.27
C THR A 318 3.39 10.13 -7.55
N LEU A 319 4.37 9.34 -7.13
CA LEU A 319 4.39 7.89 -7.30
C LEU A 319 4.26 7.19 -5.95
N MET A 320 3.68 6.00 -5.98
CA MET A 320 3.90 4.99 -4.95
C MET A 320 4.55 3.78 -5.62
N ILE A 321 5.73 3.39 -5.12
CA ILE A 321 6.56 2.30 -5.64
C ILE A 321 6.31 1.06 -4.80
N ALA A 322 6.10 -0.11 -5.40
CA ALA A 322 5.92 -1.35 -4.63
C ALA A 322 7.16 -1.64 -3.76
N ALA A 323 6.97 -2.19 -2.56
CA ALA A 323 8.09 -2.57 -1.68
C ALA A 323 9.07 -3.56 -2.33
N ASN A 324 8.54 -4.44 -3.19
CA ASN A 324 9.24 -5.65 -3.64
C ASN A 324 9.13 -5.92 -5.14
N ASN A 325 10.12 -6.68 -5.63
CA ASN A 325 9.98 -7.82 -6.54
C ASN A 325 8.54 -8.19 -6.76
N LEU A 326 7.98 -7.95 -7.95
CA LEU A 326 6.87 -8.81 -8.33
C LEU A 326 7.40 -10.25 -8.35
N VAL A 327 6.77 -11.12 -7.57
CA VAL A 327 7.03 -12.55 -7.53
C VAL A 327 5.71 -13.27 -7.80
N ASN A 328 5.70 -14.24 -8.71
CA ASN A 328 4.49 -15.01 -8.98
C ASN A 328 4.33 -16.16 -7.97
N VAL A 329 3.20 -16.88 -8.06
CA VAL A 329 2.91 -18.02 -7.17
C VAL A 329 3.90 -19.19 -7.28
N LYS A 330 4.72 -19.22 -8.33
CA LYS A 330 5.77 -20.24 -8.56
C LYS A 330 7.13 -19.81 -7.99
N GLY A 331 7.25 -18.57 -7.50
CA GLY A 331 8.51 -18.01 -7.03
C GLY A 331 9.37 -17.40 -8.13
N ASP A 332 8.88 -17.30 -9.37
CA ASP A 332 9.61 -16.56 -10.41
C ASP A 332 9.61 -15.08 -10.05
N ASN A 333 10.74 -14.41 -10.26
CA ASN A 333 10.92 -12.98 -9.97
C ASN A 333 11.36 -12.16 -11.20
N THR A 334 11.49 -12.81 -12.36
CA THR A 334 11.76 -12.18 -13.66
C THR A 334 10.73 -12.66 -14.68
N PHE A 335 10.30 -11.78 -15.58
CA PHE A 335 9.18 -12.04 -16.48
C PHE A 335 9.40 -11.45 -17.86
N PRO A 336 8.80 -12.03 -18.92
CA PRO A 336 8.76 -11.39 -20.21
C PRO A 336 7.95 -10.09 -20.18
N TRP A 337 8.34 -9.13 -21.01
CA TRP A 337 7.50 -7.96 -21.26
C TRP A 337 6.20 -8.37 -21.95
N LYS A 338 6.32 -9.28 -22.94
CA LYS A 338 5.21 -9.90 -23.67
C LYS A 338 5.52 -11.35 -24.03
N GLU A 339 4.54 -12.23 -23.88
CA GLU A 339 4.61 -13.63 -24.29
C GLU A 339 3.41 -13.95 -25.20
N GLY A 340 3.69 -14.30 -26.46
CA GLY A 340 2.64 -14.47 -27.47
C GLY A 340 1.85 -13.18 -27.67
N GLN A 341 0.57 -13.18 -27.32
CA GLN A 341 -0.30 -12.00 -27.35
C GLN A 341 -0.46 -11.32 -25.98
N ALA A 342 -0.05 -11.96 -24.88
CA ALA A 342 -0.22 -11.42 -23.54
C ALA A 342 0.84 -10.37 -23.22
N LEU A 343 0.43 -9.22 -22.70
CA LEU A 343 1.32 -8.16 -22.22
C LEU A 343 1.74 -8.47 -20.79
N THR A 344 2.46 -9.58 -20.62
CA THR A 344 2.76 -10.21 -19.33
C THR A 344 3.19 -9.21 -18.25
N ALA A 345 4.15 -8.32 -18.53
CA ALA A 345 4.61 -7.37 -17.51
C ALA A 345 3.53 -6.35 -17.07
N PHE A 346 2.67 -5.92 -18.01
CA PHE A 346 1.55 -5.04 -17.72
C PHE A 346 0.46 -5.76 -16.93
N ASP A 347 0.07 -6.95 -17.37
CA ASP A 347 -0.99 -7.74 -16.75
C ASP A 347 -0.62 -8.10 -15.31
N MET A 348 0.65 -8.41 -15.07
CA MET A 348 1.16 -8.72 -13.75
C MET A 348 1.11 -7.51 -12.80
N CYS A 349 1.51 -6.32 -13.24
CA CYS A 349 1.34 -5.13 -12.41
C CYS A 349 -0.12 -4.76 -12.18
N ARG A 350 -1.01 -4.92 -13.16
CA ARG A 350 -2.45 -4.67 -12.96
C ARG A 350 -3.12 -5.70 -12.05
N ALA A 351 -2.61 -6.92 -12.02
CA ALA A 351 -3.08 -7.97 -11.10
C ALA A 351 -2.44 -7.87 -9.70
N TYR A 352 -1.38 -7.08 -9.56
CA TYR A 352 -0.76 -6.82 -8.26
C TYR A 352 -1.71 -5.99 -7.40
N ASN A 353 -2.11 -6.52 -6.24
CA ASN A 353 -3.06 -5.89 -5.32
C ASN A 353 -2.37 -5.43 -4.03
N GLY A 354 -1.10 -5.03 -4.11
CA GLY A 354 -0.34 -4.55 -2.96
C GLY A 354 -1.08 -3.41 -2.25
N GLY A 355 -1.32 -3.56 -0.95
CA GLY A 355 -1.96 -2.52 -0.14
C GLY A 355 -3.46 -2.36 -0.41
N GLY A 356 -4.09 -3.32 -1.09
CA GLY A 356 -5.51 -3.27 -1.47
C GLY A 356 -5.80 -2.35 -2.66
N PHE A 357 -4.76 -1.82 -3.32
CA PHE A 357 -4.90 -0.98 -4.52
C PHE A 357 -4.95 -1.85 -5.78
N SER A 358 -5.75 -1.45 -6.76
CA SER A 358 -5.97 -2.17 -8.03
C SER A 358 -5.47 -1.41 -9.26
N ASP A 359 -4.85 -0.25 -9.06
CA ASP A 359 -4.36 0.69 -10.08
C ASP A 359 -2.83 0.66 -10.22
N TRP A 360 -2.21 -0.45 -9.83
CA TRP A 360 -0.79 -0.70 -10.07
C TRP A 360 -0.50 -0.90 -11.55
N ARG A 361 0.64 -0.38 -12.00
CA ARG A 361 1.07 -0.43 -13.39
C ARG A 361 2.59 -0.57 -13.50
N LEU A 362 3.01 -0.98 -14.69
CA LEU A 362 4.43 -1.02 -15.05
C LEU A 362 4.96 0.43 -15.13
N PRO A 363 6.15 0.72 -14.56
CA PRO A 363 6.71 2.07 -14.56
C PRO A 363 7.14 2.50 -15.97
N ARG A 364 6.97 3.77 -16.29
CA ARG A 364 7.55 4.40 -17.49
C ARG A 364 9.07 4.50 -17.34
N LEU A 365 9.79 4.66 -18.44
CA LEU A 365 11.26 4.72 -18.40
C LEU A 365 11.76 5.92 -17.61
N SER A 366 11.04 7.04 -17.72
CA SER A 366 11.26 8.24 -16.91
C SER A 366 11.09 8.01 -15.41
N GLU A 367 10.16 7.14 -15.01
CA GLU A 367 9.90 6.82 -13.60
C GLU A 367 10.98 5.89 -13.05
N LEU A 368 11.44 4.90 -13.83
CA LEU A 368 12.61 4.09 -13.49
C LEU A 368 13.88 4.95 -13.36
N ALA A 369 14.06 5.94 -14.24
CA ALA A 369 15.18 6.88 -14.13
C ALA A 369 15.12 7.69 -12.82
N LEU A 370 13.93 8.15 -12.41
CA LEU A 370 13.76 8.85 -11.14
C LEU A 370 14.02 7.93 -9.94
N MET A 371 13.54 6.69 -9.99
CA MET A 371 13.83 5.66 -8.98
C MET A 371 15.33 5.37 -8.87
N TYR A 372 16.03 5.25 -10.00
CA TYR A 372 17.49 5.07 -10.02
C TYR A 372 18.24 6.25 -9.42
N ALA A 373 17.84 7.48 -9.79
CA ALA A 373 18.47 8.69 -9.28
C ALA A 373 18.40 8.78 -7.75
N ASN A 374 17.31 8.28 -7.16
CA ASN A 374 17.05 8.30 -5.72
C ASN A 374 17.26 6.93 -5.05
N ARG A 375 17.88 5.97 -5.75
CA ARG A 375 17.98 4.57 -5.29
C ARG A 375 18.60 4.44 -3.91
N ALA A 376 19.68 5.16 -3.63
CA ALA A 376 20.37 5.07 -2.34
C ALA A 376 19.45 5.46 -1.17
N ALA A 377 18.61 6.50 -1.35
CA ALA A 377 17.66 6.92 -0.35
C ALA A 377 16.50 5.92 -0.21
N LEU A 378 16.02 5.35 -1.32
CA LEU A 378 14.96 4.32 -1.30
C LEU A 378 15.41 3.03 -0.63
N GLU A 379 16.63 2.56 -0.91
CA GLU A 379 17.18 1.32 -0.37
C GLU A 379 17.54 1.43 1.13
N ASP A 380 17.71 2.66 1.64
CA ASP A 380 17.87 2.92 3.08
C ASP A 380 16.51 2.89 3.83
N LEU A 381 15.38 2.89 3.11
CA LEU A 381 14.06 2.80 3.74
C LEU A 381 13.81 1.39 4.26
N SER A 382 13.49 1.30 5.56
CA SER A 382 13.18 0.03 6.21
C SER A 382 12.02 -0.69 5.49
N GLY A 383 12.30 -1.90 5.00
CA GLY A 383 11.34 -2.77 4.30
C GLY A 383 11.32 -2.63 2.78
N PHE A 384 12.12 -1.72 2.20
CA PHE A 384 12.26 -1.58 0.76
C PHE A 384 13.22 -2.67 0.27
N GLU A 385 12.77 -3.55 -0.63
CA GLU A 385 13.66 -4.54 -1.24
C GLU A 385 14.64 -3.80 -2.16
N PRO A 386 15.97 -3.88 -1.89
CA PRO A 386 16.97 -3.25 -2.73
C PRO A 386 16.82 -3.65 -4.19
N PHE A 387 17.11 -2.73 -5.10
CA PHE A 387 16.95 -3.00 -6.52
C PHE A 387 17.90 -4.10 -7.01
N GLY A 388 19.05 -4.24 -6.35
CA GLY A 388 20.08 -5.22 -6.68
C GLY A 388 21.12 -4.67 -7.64
N GLU A 389 22.38 -5.03 -7.43
CA GLU A 389 23.49 -4.59 -8.29
C GLU A 389 23.41 -5.24 -9.67
N ASN A 390 23.44 -4.41 -10.72
CA ASN A 390 23.26 -4.79 -12.13
C ASN A 390 21.91 -5.45 -12.43
N ALA A 391 20.91 -5.26 -11.58
CA ALA A 391 19.57 -5.78 -11.82
C ALA A 391 18.87 -4.97 -12.93
N VAL A 392 18.24 -5.68 -13.85
CA VAL A 392 17.59 -5.09 -15.04
C VAL A 392 16.07 -5.14 -14.87
N TYR A 393 15.43 -4.00 -15.07
CA TYR A 393 13.99 -3.80 -14.86
C TYR A 393 13.27 -3.48 -16.15
N TRP A 394 12.09 -4.06 -16.35
CA TRP A 394 11.23 -3.70 -17.46
C TRP A 394 10.60 -2.31 -17.27
N SER A 395 10.62 -1.53 -18.35
CA SER A 395 9.80 -0.34 -18.50
C SER A 395 8.52 -0.65 -19.28
N GLY A 396 7.47 0.12 -19.03
CA GLY A 396 6.32 0.21 -19.94
C GLY A 396 6.64 0.91 -21.26
N SER A 397 7.74 1.65 -21.35
CA SER A 397 8.15 2.36 -22.55
C SER A 397 8.80 1.42 -23.56
N GLU A 398 8.50 1.59 -24.84
CA GLU A 398 9.00 0.72 -25.91
C GLU A 398 10.11 1.39 -26.72
N TYR A 399 11.09 0.60 -27.14
CA TYR A 399 12.17 1.08 -28.00
C TYR A 399 11.75 1.03 -29.47
N GLY A 400 12.10 2.04 -30.24
CA GLY A 400 11.98 1.96 -31.68
C GLY A 400 12.54 3.16 -32.39
N GLU A 401 13.18 2.93 -33.52
CA GLU A 401 13.77 3.97 -34.36
C GLU A 401 13.06 4.05 -35.71
N GLY A 402 12.79 5.28 -36.15
CA GLY A 402 12.15 5.53 -37.43
C GLY A 402 10.69 5.06 -37.48
N ARG A 403 10.25 4.66 -38.67
CA ARG A 403 8.84 4.42 -38.96
C ARG A 403 8.50 2.93 -38.89
N ILE A 404 8.18 2.45 -37.69
CA ILE A 404 7.81 1.05 -37.43
C ILE A 404 6.42 0.93 -36.79
N LEU A 405 5.70 -0.14 -37.12
CA LEU A 405 4.34 -0.41 -36.60
C LEU A 405 4.36 -0.91 -35.15
N LYS A 406 5.16 -1.93 -34.87
CA LYS A 406 5.32 -2.48 -33.53
C LYS A 406 6.77 -2.89 -33.34
N SER A 407 7.34 -2.54 -32.20
CA SER A 407 8.69 -2.98 -31.87
C SER A 407 8.70 -4.40 -31.32
N SER A 408 9.76 -5.14 -31.63
CA SER A 408 10.09 -6.40 -30.93
C SER A 408 10.79 -6.16 -29.59
N GLU A 409 11.18 -4.92 -29.30
CA GLU A 409 11.99 -4.54 -28.15
C GLU A 409 11.25 -3.54 -27.26
N ALA A 410 11.52 -3.63 -25.96
CA ALA A 410 11.09 -2.64 -24.99
C ALA A 410 12.30 -2.08 -24.24
N TRP A 411 12.16 -0.88 -23.66
CA TRP A 411 13.22 -0.33 -22.84
C TRP A 411 13.33 -1.10 -21.53
N THR A 412 14.56 -1.32 -21.12
CA THR A 412 14.94 -1.81 -19.80
C THR A 412 15.80 -0.77 -19.09
N PHE A 413 15.86 -0.86 -17.78
CA PHE A 413 16.69 0.02 -16.95
C PHE A 413 17.54 -0.81 -15.98
N THR A 414 18.85 -0.58 -15.99
CA THR A 414 19.79 -1.28 -15.12
C THR A 414 20.04 -0.46 -13.86
N PHE A 415 19.75 -1.05 -12.69
CA PHE A 415 20.10 -0.50 -11.40
C PHE A 415 21.51 -0.96 -11.01
N THR A 416 22.37 0.00 -10.68
CA THR A 416 23.76 -0.24 -10.31
C THR A 416 24.23 0.88 -9.38
N THR A 417 25.11 0.54 -8.46
CA THR A 417 25.81 1.49 -7.60
C THR A 417 26.97 2.19 -8.33
N THR A 418 27.40 1.67 -9.49
CA THR A 418 28.52 2.24 -10.25
C THR A 418 28.05 3.26 -11.28
N ASP A 419 28.42 4.51 -11.03
CA ASP A 419 28.04 5.67 -11.83
C ASP A 419 28.67 5.72 -13.25
N THR A 420 29.42 4.72 -13.68
CA THR A 420 30.04 4.67 -15.02
C THR A 420 29.35 3.72 -16.00
N ALA A 421 28.30 3.00 -15.58
CA ALA A 421 27.61 2.05 -16.42
C ALA A 421 26.51 2.71 -17.29
N GLU A 422 26.22 2.10 -18.44
CA GLU A 422 25.05 2.43 -19.25
C GLU A 422 23.78 1.86 -18.60
N VAL A 423 22.90 2.74 -18.13
CA VAL A 423 21.71 2.36 -17.35
C VAL A 423 20.46 2.19 -18.21
N PHE A 424 20.39 2.88 -19.35
CA PHE A 424 19.29 2.70 -20.31
C PHE A 424 19.64 1.60 -21.29
N ASN A 425 18.83 0.56 -21.31
CA ASN A 425 19.05 -0.59 -22.16
C ASN A 425 17.77 -0.92 -22.93
N LYS A 426 17.87 -1.82 -23.91
CA LYS A 426 16.70 -2.37 -24.60
C LYS A 426 16.89 -3.85 -24.76
N ASP A 427 15.79 -4.58 -24.78
CA ASP A 427 15.85 -6.01 -24.97
C ASP A 427 14.60 -6.49 -25.70
N VAL A 428 14.69 -7.67 -26.31
CA VAL A 428 13.57 -8.34 -26.94
C VAL A 428 12.48 -8.60 -25.91
N LYS A 429 11.22 -8.35 -26.25
CA LYS A 429 10.09 -8.42 -25.30
C LYS A 429 9.87 -9.80 -24.66
N SER A 430 10.45 -10.85 -25.24
CA SER A 430 10.44 -12.22 -24.69
C SER A 430 11.53 -12.47 -23.65
N ALA A 431 12.54 -11.59 -23.51
CA ALA A 431 13.56 -11.67 -22.48
C ALA A 431 12.95 -11.48 -21.09
N ARG A 432 13.58 -12.02 -20.05
CA ARG A 432 13.03 -12.00 -18.68
C ARG A 432 13.80 -11.03 -17.81
N HIS A 433 13.10 -10.03 -17.28
CA HIS A 433 13.66 -8.99 -16.41
C HIS A 433 12.78 -8.76 -15.17
N PHE A 434 13.30 -8.05 -14.18
CA PHE A 434 12.55 -7.72 -12.96
C PHE A 434 11.42 -6.74 -13.25
N ILE A 435 10.40 -6.77 -12.40
CA ILE A 435 9.27 -5.85 -12.44
C ILE A 435 9.09 -5.24 -11.06
N ARG A 436 9.10 -3.90 -11.00
CA ARG A 436 8.76 -3.12 -9.82
C ARG A 436 7.57 -2.23 -10.13
N CYS A 437 6.39 -2.64 -9.69
CA CYS A 437 5.17 -1.89 -10.03
C CYS A 437 5.14 -0.53 -9.33
N VAL A 438 4.49 0.42 -9.97
CA VAL A 438 4.21 1.74 -9.44
C VAL A 438 2.73 2.06 -9.60
N ARG A 439 2.20 2.98 -8.79
CA ARG A 439 0.88 3.57 -8.98
C ARG A 439 0.91 5.07 -8.83
N GLN A 440 -0.11 5.74 -9.34
CA GLN A 440 -0.34 7.18 -9.20
C GLN A 440 -1.40 7.38 -8.11
N PRO A 441 -1.04 7.89 -6.92
CA PRO A 441 -1.94 8.02 -5.77
C PRO A 441 -3.09 9.02 -5.94
#